data_AF-A0AA39H6E0-F1
#
_entry.id   AF-A0AA39H6E0-F1
#
_cell.length_a   1.000
_cell.length_b   1.000
_cell.length_c   1.000
_cell.angle_alpha   90.00
_cell.angle_beta   90.00
_cell.angle_gamma   90.00
#
_symmetry.space_group_name_H-M   'P 1'
#
loop_
_entity.id
_entity.type
_entity.pdbx_description
1 polymer ?
#
loop_
_entity_poly.entity_id
_entity_poly.type
_entity_poly.pdbx_seq_one_letter_code
_entity_poly.pdbx_strand_id
1 'polypeptide(L)'
;MRRTFVIVACLLLLITERSAAVARFEVTTVSANSIVIRMIRASNVSRFDMTVNIFDLDRLIEFRQTELSASRHDKLFSFDGLTPSTWFAIRIQYRLVFQSDRSYSDFITKQELIVRTKNNSHTDWRSVDDQIIRLDGVTADEQHIDVRINSVFAKNNRVSTVIVPELQCEHGSVKPNAQKVTSSVRITFDLSKVEQNTRCSKMCIYPFIRARISGGAEETFKGREWCGTVAEAHNAIIGPSSSTSYIALCMFTMILSIVIALL
;
A
#
# COMPACT_ATOMS: atom_id res chain seq x y z
N MET A 1 5.56 1.69 -41.98
CA MET A 1 4.98 0.44 -41.43
C MET A 1 5.38 0.12 -39.98
N ARG A 2 6.59 0.44 -39.49
CA ARG A 2 6.97 0.19 -38.07
C ARG A 2 6.18 1.00 -37.01
N ARG A 3 5.72 2.22 -37.33
CA ARG A 3 5.01 3.10 -36.38
C ARG A 3 3.59 2.62 -36.02
N THR A 4 2.90 1.95 -36.93
CA THR A 4 1.54 1.43 -36.71
C THR A 4 1.51 0.21 -35.79
N PHE A 5 2.54 -0.65 -35.82
CA PHE A 5 2.64 -1.81 -34.93
C PHE A 5 2.86 -1.44 -33.46
N VAL A 6 3.59 -0.35 -33.17
CA VAL A 6 3.81 0.12 -31.80
C VAL A 6 2.52 0.67 -31.18
N ILE A 7 1.70 1.37 -31.97
CA ILE A 7 0.43 1.93 -31.51
C ILE A 7 -0.59 0.81 -31.21
N VAL A 8 -0.64 -0.23 -32.05
CA VAL A 8 -1.52 -1.40 -31.84
C VAL A 8 -1.07 -2.23 -30.63
N ALA A 9 0.24 -2.39 -30.41
CA ALA A 9 0.76 -3.06 -29.21
C ALA A 9 0.46 -2.26 -27.93
N CYS A 10 0.57 -0.92 -27.95
CA CYS A 10 0.14 -0.07 -26.84
C CYS A 10 -1.38 -0.14 -26.58
N LEU A 11 -2.20 -0.18 -27.64
CA LEU A 11 -3.66 -0.34 -27.51
C LEU A 11 -4.06 -1.71 -26.97
N LEU A 12 -3.35 -2.79 -27.34
CA LEU A 12 -3.56 -4.13 -26.80
C LEU A 12 -3.12 -4.24 -25.34
N LEU A 13 -2.04 -3.55 -24.93
CA LEU A 13 -1.62 -3.46 -23.53
C LEU A 13 -2.61 -2.67 -22.66
N LEU A 14 -3.31 -1.68 -23.23
CA LEU A 14 -4.38 -0.97 -22.53
C LEU A 14 -5.64 -1.83 -22.31
N ILE A 15 -5.83 -2.90 -23.09
CA ILE A 15 -7.01 -3.79 -23.00
C ILE A 15 -6.76 -4.95 -22.01
N THR A 16 -5.50 -5.35 -21.78
CA THR A 16 -5.17 -6.49 -20.91
C THR A 16 -5.16 -6.18 -19.41
N GLU A 17 -5.33 -4.93 -18.99
CA GLU A 17 -5.48 -4.58 -17.56
C GLU A 17 -6.90 -4.80 -16.99
N ARG A 18 -7.78 -5.54 -17.68
CA ARG A 18 -9.00 -6.08 -17.05
C ARG A 18 -8.70 -7.34 -16.24
N SER A 19 -7.69 -7.27 -15.37
CA SER A 19 -7.65 -8.17 -14.22
C SER A 19 -8.88 -7.83 -13.38
N ALA A 20 -9.73 -8.81 -13.09
CA ALA A 20 -10.93 -8.67 -12.25
C ALA A 20 -10.50 -8.29 -10.83
N ALA A 21 -10.17 -7.02 -10.63
CA ALA A 21 -9.69 -6.52 -9.37
C ALA A 21 -10.91 -6.24 -8.50
N VAL A 22 -10.96 -6.91 -7.34
CA VAL A 22 -12.05 -6.75 -6.38
C VAL A 22 -12.05 -5.31 -5.86
N ALA A 23 -13.24 -4.73 -5.75
CA ALA A 23 -13.40 -3.37 -5.25
C ALA A 23 -12.82 -3.26 -3.83
N ARG A 24 -12.11 -2.17 -3.58
CA ARG A 24 -11.42 -1.91 -2.30
C ARG A 24 -11.44 -0.43 -1.98
N PHE A 25 -11.11 -0.07 -0.75
CA PHE A 25 -11.03 1.32 -0.31
C PHE A 25 -9.59 1.84 -0.36
N GLU A 26 -9.46 3.12 -0.69
CA GLU A 26 -8.19 3.85 -0.72
C GLU A 26 -8.37 5.17 0.01
N VAL A 27 -7.36 5.57 0.77
CA VAL A 27 -7.29 6.90 1.39
C VAL A 27 -6.96 7.91 0.30
N THR A 28 -7.85 8.87 0.08
CA THR A 28 -7.64 9.92 -0.93
C THR A 28 -7.00 11.14 -0.34
N THR A 29 -7.41 11.52 0.87
CA THR A 29 -6.93 12.73 1.52
C THR A 29 -6.86 12.52 3.02
N VAL A 30 -5.88 13.17 3.63
CA VAL A 30 -5.71 13.21 5.09
C VAL A 30 -5.45 14.65 5.49
N SER A 31 -6.23 15.14 6.44
CA SER A 31 -6.07 16.45 7.07
C SER A 31 -5.61 16.29 8.52
N ALA A 32 -5.62 17.38 9.28
CA ALA A 32 -5.35 17.33 10.71
C ALA A 32 -6.48 16.63 11.49
N ASN A 33 -7.71 16.68 11.02
CA ASN A 33 -8.88 16.22 11.78
C ASN A 33 -9.86 15.38 10.96
N SER A 34 -9.48 15.00 9.75
CA SER A 34 -10.33 14.22 8.87
C SER A 34 -9.54 13.35 7.91
N ILE A 35 -10.21 12.32 7.45
CA ILE A 35 -9.74 11.41 6.42
C ILE A 35 -10.87 11.16 5.45
N VAL A 36 -10.51 11.16 4.17
CA VAL A 36 -11.43 10.82 3.10
C VAL A 36 -10.96 9.53 2.46
N ILE A 37 -11.88 8.60 2.31
CA ILE A 37 -11.66 7.36 1.56
C ILE A 37 -12.59 7.31 0.35
N ARG A 38 -12.20 6.54 -0.65
CA ARG A 38 -13.05 6.22 -1.79
C ARG A 38 -12.98 4.73 -2.10
N MET A 39 -14.03 4.19 -2.69
CA MET A 39 -13.97 2.88 -3.30
C MET A 39 -13.29 2.99 -4.68
N ILE A 40 -12.38 2.07 -4.98
CA ILE A 40 -11.71 1.93 -6.28
C ILE A 40 -11.97 0.54 -6.84
N ARG A 41 -11.85 0.41 -8.17
CA ARG A 41 -12.09 -0.87 -8.90
C ARG A 41 -13.51 -1.40 -8.69
N ALA A 42 -14.47 -0.49 -8.64
CA ALA A 42 -15.87 -0.78 -8.30
C ALA A 42 -16.83 -0.73 -9.49
N SER A 43 -16.32 -0.78 -10.72
CA SER A 43 -17.11 -0.64 -11.96
C SER A 43 -18.27 -1.63 -12.04
N ASN A 44 -18.13 -2.81 -11.42
CA ASN A 44 -19.13 -3.87 -11.46
C ASN A 44 -19.98 -3.92 -10.17
N VAL A 45 -19.76 -3.02 -9.21
CA VAL A 45 -20.48 -2.99 -7.93
C VAL A 45 -21.76 -2.16 -8.10
N SER A 46 -22.90 -2.82 -7.95
CA SER A 46 -24.24 -2.22 -8.07
C SER A 46 -24.70 -1.59 -6.75
N ARG A 47 -24.33 -2.20 -5.64
CA ARG A 47 -24.61 -1.71 -4.28
C ARG A 47 -23.52 -2.21 -3.35
N PHE A 48 -23.28 -1.48 -2.26
CA PHE A 48 -22.55 -2.01 -1.13
C PHE A 48 -23.11 -1.51 0.19
N ASP A 49 -22.91 -2.34 1.21
CA ASP A 49 -23.13 -1.99 2.61
C ASP A 49 -21.77 -2.10 3.32
N MET A 50 -21.43 -1.15 4.17
CA MET A 50 -20.17 -1.15 4.91
C MET A 50 -20.31 -0.68 6.36
N THR A 51 -19.50 -1.27 7.22
CA THR A 51 -19.27 -0.85 8.60
C THR A 51 -17.83 -0.42 8.73
N VAL A 52 -17.62 0.80 9.23
CA VAL A 52 -16.30 1.39 9.45
C VAL A 52 -16.07 1.59 10.94
N ASN A 53 -15.09 0.87 11.49
CA ASN A 53 -14.60 1.06 12.85
C ASN A 53 -13.27 1.80 12.80
N ILE A 54 -13.16 2.90 13.53
CA ILE A 54 -11.96 3.72 13.64
C ILE A 54 -11.40 3.54 15.05
N PHE A 55 -10.14 3.14 15.14
CA PHE A 55 -9.40 2.92 16.38
C PHE A 55 -8.30 3.97 16.51
N ASP A 56 -8.27 4.67 17.64
CA ASP A 56 -7.18 5.57 18.00
C ASP A 56 -6.05 4.74 18.60
N LEU A 57 -4.91 4.65 17.90
CA LEU A 57 -3.78 3.80 18.30
C LEU A 57 -2.91 4.45 19.39
N ASP A 58 -3.08 5.74 19.67
CA ASP A 58 -2.35 6.43 20.73
C ASP A 58 -3.10 6.29 22.07
N ARG A 59 -4.43 6.45 22.02
CA ARG A 59 -5.33 6.27 23.16
C ARG A 59 -5.76 4.82 23.39
N LEU A 60 -5.58 3.96 22.39
CA LEU A 60 -5.98 2.54 22.42
C LEU A 60 -7.47 2.36 22.70
N ILE A 61 -8.31 3.12 22.01
CA ILE A 61 -9.77 3.05 22.12
C ILE A 61 -10.38 2.84 20.75
N GLU A 62 -11.56 2.20 20.71
CA GLU A 62 -12.45 2.38 19.57
C GLU A 62 -12.99 3.82 19.63
N PHE A 63 -12.62 4.61 18.64
CA PHE A 63 -12.98 6.02 18.56
C PHE A 63 -14.41 6.20 18.04
N ARG A 64 -14.77 5.44 16.99
CA ARG A 64 -16.08 5.55 16.33
C ARG A 64 -16.37 4.32 15.48
N GLN A 65 -17.63 3.90 15.48
CA GLN A 65 -18.22 3.00 14.49
C GLN A 65 -19.23 3.76 13.62
N THR A 66 -19.27 3.48 12.33
CA THR A 66 -20.24 4.08 11.40
C THR A 66 -20.69 3.04 10.37
N GLU A 67 -22.00 2.94 10.17
CA GLU A 67 -22.61 2.06 9.17
C GLU A 67 -23.13 2.89 7.99
N LEU A 68 -22.84 2.44 6.77
CA LEU A 68 -23.12 3.16 5.54
C LEU A 68 -23.60 2.20 4.46
N SER A 69 -24.70 2.55 3.81
CA SER A 69 -25.21 1.85 2.62
C SER A 69 -25.21 2.80 1.43
N ALA A 70 -24.67 2.36 0.30
CA ALA A 70 -24.65 3.17 -0.91
C ALA A 70 -24.89 2.33 -2.18
N SER A 71 -25.67 2.90 -3.10
CA SER A 71 -25.92 2.35 -4.44
C SER A 71 -24.99 2.92 -5.52
N ARG A 72 -24.16 3.91 -5.19
CA ARG A 72 -23.18 4.48 -6.11
C ARG A 72 -21.77 4.34 -5.54
N HIS A 73 -20.86 3.83 -6.36
CA HIS A 73 -19.48 3.53 -6.00
C HIS A 73 -18.51 4.71 -6.16
N ASP A 74 -18.96 5.81 -6.76
CA ASP A 74 -18.19 7.06 -6.97
C ASP A 74 -18.18 8.00 -5.76
N LYS A 75 -18.83 7.60 -4.66
CA LYS A 75 -18.93 8.43 -3.45
C LYS A 75 -17.62 8.48 -2.67
N LEU A 76 -17.30 9.69 -2.20
CA LEU A 76 -16.29 9.93 -1.19
C LEU A 76 -16.91 9.79 0.20
N PHE A 77 -16.17 9.17 1.12
CA PHE A 77 -16.58 9.01 2.52
C PHE A 77 -15.61 9.78 3.40
N SER A 78 -16.12 10.84 4.05
CA SER A 78 -15.34 11.65 4.99
C SER A 78 -15.61 11.20 6.42
N PHE A 79 -14.55 11.09 7.21
CA PHE A 79 -14.61 10.85 8.64
C PHE A 79 -13.93 11.99 9.37
N ASP A 80 -14.72 12.95 9.83
CA ASP A 80 -14.26 14.16 10.51
C ASP A 80 -14.16 13.99 12.04
N GLY A 81 -13.57 14.96 12.72
CA GLY A 81 -13.45 15.00 14.19
C GLY A 81 -12.30 14.16 14.76
N LEU A 82 -11.33 13.77 13.92
CA LEU A 82 -10.15 13.03 14.37
C LEU A 82 -9.16 13.93 15.11
N THR A 83 -8.37 13.32 15.99
CA THR A 83 -7.26 13.98 16.70
C THR A 83 -6.09 14.23 15.73
N PRO A 84 -5.50 15.44 15.71
CA PRO A 84 -4.29 15.74 14.94
C PRO A 84 -3.07 14.91 15.34
N SER A 85 -2.14 14.73 14.39
CA SER A 85 -0.85 14.05 14.59
C SER A 85 -0.93 12.61 15.14
N THR A 86 -2.09 11.97 15.03
CA THR A 86 -2.43 10.70 15.70
C THR A 86 -2.52 9.57 14.67
N TRP A 87 -2.08 8.38 15.06
CA TRP A 87 -2.24 7.18 14.24
C TRP A 87 -3.61 6.55 14.46
N PHE A 88 -4.32 6.28 13.37
CA PHE A 88 -5.59 5.57 13.37
C PHE A 88 -5.49 4.27 12.58
N ALA A 89 -6.08 3.20 13.13
CA ALA A 89 -6.42 2.02 12.36
C ALA A 89 -7.91 2.07 11.99
N ILE A 90 -8.23 1.80 10.74
CA ILE A 90 -9.59 1.85 10.21
C ILE A 90 -9.90 0.47 9.67
N ARG A 91 -10.90 -0.19 10.25
CA ARG A 91 -11.40 -1.48 9.77
C ARG A 91 -12.69 -1.23 9.02
N ILE A 92 -12.69 -1.58 7.75
CA ILE A 92 -13.84 -1.47 6.86
C ILE A 92 -14.31 -2.89 6.57
N GLN A 93 -15.45 -3.28 7.11
CA GLN A 93 -16.16 -4.50 6.74
C GLN A 93 -17.19 -4.13 5.69
N TYR A 94 -17.23 -4.83 4.56
CA TYR A 94 -18.14 -4.46 3.49
C TYR A 94 -18.65 -5.66 2.71
N ARG A 95 -19.92 -5.56 2.31
CA ARG A 95 -20.62 -6.48 1.42
C ARG A 95 -20.80 -5.79 0.07
N LEU A 96 -20.15 -6.32 -0.95
CA LEU A 96 -20.32 -5.89 -2.33
C LEU A 96 -21.45 -6.70 -2.97
N VAL A 97 -22.30 -6.02 -3.72
CA VAL A 97 -23.38 -6.63 -4.49
C VAL A 97 -23.13 -6.39 -5.97
N PHE A 98 -23.09 -7.47 -6.74
CA PHE A 98 -22.92 -7.45 -8.19
C PHE A 98 -24.22 -7.91 -8.84
N GLN A 99 -24.85 -7.00 -9.58
CA GLN A 99 -26.03 -7.32 -10.38
C GLN A 99 -25.59 -7.57 -11.82
N SER A 100 -25.88 -8.76 -12.33
CA SER A 100 -25.85 -9.06 -13.77
C SER A 100 -27.27 -9.34 -14.26
N ASP A 101 -27.49 -9.29 -15.58
CA ASP A 101 -28.81 -9.46 -16.21
C ASP A 101 -29.52 -10.78 -15.84
N ARG A 102 -28.82 -11.77 -15.26
CA ARG A 102 -29.37 -13.10 -14.95
C ARG A 102 -28.95 -13.69 -13.61
N SER A 103 -28.10 -13.02 -12.82
CA SER A 103 -27.69 -13.53 -11.51
C SER A 103 -27.30 -12.42 -10.54
N TYR A 104 -27.56 -12.70 -9.26
CA TYR A 104 -27.12 -11.91 -8.12
C TYR A 104 -25.96 -12.64 -7.48
N SER A 105 -24.86 -11.93 -7.24
CA SER A 105 -23.78 -12.43 -6.39
C SER A 105 -23.37 -11.36 -5.41
N ASP A 106 -23.01 -11.79 -4.21
CA ASP A 106 -22.46 -10.93 -3.19
C ASP A 106 -21.12 -11.44 -2.68
N PHE A 107 -20.32 -10.50 -2.19
CA PHE A 107 -19.00 -10.79 -1.65
C PHE A 107 -18.82 -9.99 -0.37
N ILE A 108 -18.60 -10.69 0.74
CA ILE A 108 -18.33 -10.08 2.04
C ILE A 108 -16.83 -10.15 2.28
N THR A 109 -16.24 -9.03 2.64
CA THR A 109 -14.81 -8.97 2.98
C THR A 109 -14.54 -7.88 4.01
N LYS A 110 -13.28 -7.79 4.42
CA LYS A 110 -12.78 -6.75 5.30
C LYS A 110 -11.48 -6.18 4.75
N GLN A 111 -11.23 -4.91 5.06
CA GLN A 111 -9.98 -4.23 4.75
C GLN A 111 -9.58 -3.36 5.92
N GLU A 112 -8.30 -3.40 6.27
CA GLU A 112 -7.70 -2.47 7.22
C GLU A 112 -6.90 -1.38 6.49
N LEU A 113 -6.97 -0.16 7.01
CA LEU A 113 -6.14 0.98 6.62
C LEU A 113 -5.49 1.53 7.88
N ILE A 114 -4.22 1.93 7.80
CA ILE A 114 -3.52 2.59 8.90
C ILE A 114 -3.01 3.91 8.39
N VAL A 115 -3.39 5.00 9.06
CA VAL A 115 -3.17 6.35 8.57
C VAL A 115 -2.75 7.25 9.73
N ARG A 116 -1.90 8.23 9.45
CA ARG A 116 -1.58 9.28 10.41
C ARG A 116 -2.25 10.59 10.02
N THR A 117 -3.03 11.17 10.92
CA THR A 117 -3.53 12.54 10.74
C THR A 117 -2.38 13.54 10.80
N LYS A 118 -2.56 14.68 10.11
CA LYS A 118 -1.52 15.70 10.00
C LYS A 118 -1.50 16.60 11.23
N ASN A 119 -0.42 17.38 11.38
CA ASN A 119 -0.30 18.33 12.47
C ASN A 119 -1.00 19.66 12.16
N ASN A 120 -1.06 20.04 10.88
CA ASN A 120 -1.51 21.33 10.41
C ASN A 120 -2.30 21.19 9.10
N SER A 121 -3.22 22.12 8.83
CA SER A 121 -4.10 22.11 7.65
C SER A 121 -3.39 22.55 6.35
N HIS A 122 -2.18 23.11 6.44
CA HIS A 122 -1.42 23.66 5.30
C HIS A 122 -0.47 22.67 4.61
N THR A 123 -0.26 21.49 5.18
CA THR A 123 0.46 20.40 4.51
C THR A 123 -0.35 19.86 3.34
N ASP A 124 0.31 19.43 2.25
CA ASP A 124 -0.36 18.86 1.08
C ASP A 124 -1.31 17.73 1.50
N TRP A 125 -2.61 18.00 1.46
CA TRP A 125 -3.69 17.12 1.87
C TRP A 125 -3.72 15.80 1.07
N ARG A 126 -3.07 15.77 -0.10
CA ARG A 126 -2.93 14.58 -0.95
C ARG A 126 -1.79 13.65 -0.53
N SER A 127 -0.80 14.13 0.22
CA SER A 127 0.25 13.26 0.75
C SER A 127 -0.33 12.41 1.89
N VAL A 128 -0.42 11.10 1.70
CA VAL A 128 -0.90 10.16 2.72
C VAL A 128 0.31 9.50 3.39
N ASP A 129 0.43 9.66 4.71
CA ASP A 129 1.40 8.92 5.52
C ASP A 129 0.71 7.66 6.08
N ASP A 130 0.87 6.55 5.35
CA ASP A 130 0.33 5.23 5.68
C ASP A 130 1.42 4.16 5.87
N GLN A 131 2.69 4.56 5.75
CA GLN A 131 3.82 3.64 5.79
C GLN A 131 4.35 3.47 7.22
N ILE A 132 3.89 2.42 7.89
CA ILE A 132 4.23 2.13 9.30
C ILE A 132 5.59 1.45 9.50
N ILE A 133 6.22 1.01 8.41
CA ILE A 133 7.58 0.44 8.39
C ILE A 133 8.47 1.23 7.45
N ARG A 134 9.77 1.30 7.77
CA ARG A 134 10.78 1.93 6.93
C ARG A 134 11.91 0.96 6.67
N LEU A 135 12.39 0.93 5.43
CA LEU A 135 13.60 0.22 5.09
C LEU A 135 14.79 1.10 5.46
N ASP A 136 15.73 0.54 6.21
CA ASP A 136 16.88 1.23 6.77
C ASP A 136 18.21 0.76 6.16
N GLY A 137 18.20 -0.39 5.49
CA GLY A 137 19.37 -0.98 4.89
C GLY A 137 19.00 -2.24 4.14
N VAL A 138 19.60 -2.42 2.97
CA VAL A 138 19.48 -3.64 2.18
C VAL A 138 20.89 -4.02 1.75
N THR A 139 21.23 -5.29 1.92
CA THR A 139 22.48 -5.87 1.40
C THR A 139 22.13 -7.19 0.73
N ALA A 140 22.60 -7.39 -0.49
CA ALA A 140 22.34 -8.60 -1.26
C ALA A 140 23.66 -9.19 -1.77
N ASP A 141 23.83 -10.49 -1.59
CA ASP A 141 24.89 -11.30 -2.18
C ASP A 141 24.29 -12.53 -2.87
N GLU A 142 25.13 -13.46 -3.32
CA GLU A 142 24.68 -14.66 -4.05
C GLU A 142 23.83 -15.61 -3.20
N GLN A 143 23.95 -15.55 -1.87
CA GLN A 143 23.32 -16.49 -0.95
C GLN A 143 22.25 -15.84 -0.07
N HIS A 144 22.32 -14.53 0.15
CA HIS A 144 21.48 -13.84 1.10
C HIS A 144 21.00 -12.49 0.58
N ILE A 145 19.75 -12.16 0.93
CA ILE A 145 19.27 -10.79 0.91
C ILE A 145 18.92 -10.41 2.34
N ASP A 146 19.61 -9.43 2.88
CA ASP A 146 19.38 -8.90 4.21
C ASP A 146 18.69 -7.56 4.15
N VAL A 147 17.66 -7.38 4.97
CA VAL A 147 16.90 -6.14 5.05
C VAL A 147 16.77 -5.71 6.49
N ARG A 148 17.16 -4.47 6.77
CA ARG A 148 16.94 -3.80 8.06
C ARG A 148 15.67 -2.97 7.99
N ILE A 149 14.79 -3.17 8.97
CA ILE A 149 13.45 -2.57 9.00
C ILE A 149 13.21 -1.93 10.36
N ASN A 150 12.68 -0.71 10.32
CA ASN A 150 12.19 0.02 11.50
C ASN A 150 10.68 0.18 11.44
N SER A 151 10.07 0.49 12.59
CA SER A 151 8.66 0.83 12.67
C SER A 151 8.43 2.17 13.37
N VAL A 152 7.38 2.88 12.93
CA VAL A 152 6.91 4.12 13.58
C VAL A 152 6.44 3.90 15.03
N PHE A 153 6.05 2.66 15.38
CA PHE A 153 5.61 2.29 16.73
C PHE A 153 6.73 1.70 17.61
N ALA A 154 7.99 1.73 17.17
CA ALA A 154 9.12 1.15 17.91
C ALA A 154 9.23 1.60 19.38
N LYS A 155 8.86 2.85 19.66
CA LYS A 155 8.92 3.43 21.01
C LYS A 155 7.65 3.19 21.85
N ASN A 156 6.58 2.66 21.25
CA ASN A 156 5.32 2.42 21.95
C ASN A 156 5.32 0.99 22.50
N ASN A 157 5.27 0.82 23.82
CA ASN A 157 5.25 -0.49 24.45
C ASN A 157 3.86 -1.17 24.41
N ARG A 158 2.80 -0.43 24.11
CA ARG A 158 1.41 -0.93 24.05
C ARG A 158 0.95 -1.30 22.64
N VAL A 159 1.69 -0.87 21.63
CA VAL A 159 1.45 -1.15 20.22
C VAL A 159 2.67 -1.86 19.66
N SER A 160 2.49 -3.03 19.06
CA SER A 160 3.59 -3.77 18.47
C SER A 160 3.43 -3.95 16.98
N THR A 161 4.53 -3.82 16.26
CA THR A 161 4.59 -4.10 14.82
C THR A 161 5.18 -5.49 14.61
N VAL A 162 4.46 -6.33 13.87
CA VAL A 162 4.93 -7.64 13.41
C VAL A 162 5.03 -7.57 11.90
N ILE A 163 6.13 -8.06 11.33
CA ILE A 163 6.33 -8.10 9.89
C ILE A 163 6.39 -9.54 9.41
N VAL A 164 5.75 -9.79 8.28
CA VAL A 164 5.80 -11.06 7.55
C VAL A 164 6.52 -10.81 6.23
N PRO A 165 7.74 -11.32 6.05
CA PRO A 165 8.47 -11.18 4.80
C PRO A 165 8.19 -12.31 3.81
N GLU A 166 8.22 -11.97 2.53
CA GLU A 166 8.11 -12.91 1.42
C GLU A 166 8.97 -12.42 0.25
N LEU A 167 9.80 -13.30 -0.30
CA LEU A 167 10.53 -13.06 -1.54
C LEU A 167 9.99 -14.00 -2.60
N GLN A 168 9.48 -13.42 -3.68
CA GLN A 168 8.91 -14.14 -4.80
C GLN A 168 10.00 -14.50 -5.82
N CYS A 169 10.04 -15.76 -6.20
CA CYS A 169 10.99 -16.31 -7.16
C CYS A 169 10.27 -17.13 -8.24
N GLU A 170 10.94 -17.43 -9.35
CA GLU A 170 10.33 -18.13 -10.50
C GLU A 170 9.68 -19.48 -10.12
N HIS A 171 10.32 -20.25 -9.25
CA HIS A 171 9.87 -21.58 -8.84
C HIS A 171 9.41 -21.66 -7.37
N GLY A 172 8.99 -20.53 -6.78
CA GLY A 172 8.44 -20.54 -5.43
C GLY A 172 8.64 -19.23 -4.69
N SER A 173 8.82 -19.32 -3.38
CA SER A 173 9.05 -18.16 -2.53
C SER A 173 9.91 -18.48 -1.31
N VAL A 174 10.75 -17.53 -0.91
CA VAL A 174 11.48 -17.60 0.36
C VAL A 174 10.68 -16.82 1.40
N LYS A 175 10.27 -17.49 2.47
CA LYS A 175 9.45 -16.91 3.54
C LYS A 175 10.17 -17.04 4.88
N PRO A 176 11.00 -16.06 5.25
CA PRO A 176 11.54 -16.00 6.60
C PRO A 176 10.41 -15.92 7.64
N ASN A 177 10.69 -16.34 8.87
CA ASN A 177 9.71 -16.29 9.95
C ASN A 177 9.22 -14.86 10.19
N ALA A 178 7.96 -14.73 10.63
CA ALA A 178 7.42 -13.45 11.09
C ALA A 178 8.22 -12.94 12.30
N GLN A 179 8.50 -11.64 12.33
CA GLN A 179 9.31 -11.03 13.38
C GLN A 179 8.61 -9.80 13.98
N LYS A 180 8.76 -9.61 15.29
CA LYS A 180 8.34 -8.38 15.97
C LYS A 180 9.41 -7.31 15.81
N VAL A 181 9.01 -6.11 15.38
CA VAL A 181 9.89 -4.94 15.27
C VAL A 181 9.87 -4.19 16.61
N THR A 182 10.97 -4.23 17.36
CA THR A 182 11.10 -3.50 18.63
C THR A 182 11.72 -2.13 18.41
N SER A 183 12.91 -2.06 17.82
CA SER A 183 13.59 -0.82 17.42
C SER A 183 13.97 -0.87 15.95
N SER A 184 14.75 -1.90 15.62
CA SER A 184 15.13 -2.29 14.28
C SER A 184 15.21 -3.81 14.24
N VAL A 185 14.86 -4.42 13.11
CA VAL A 185 15.00 -5.86 12.90
C VAL A 185 15.70 -6.14 11.58
N ARG A 186 16.57 -7.15 11.57
CA ARG A 186 17.20 -7.68 10.36
C ARG A 186 16.45 -8.94 9.93
N ILE A 187 15.98 -8.94 8.70
CA ILE A 187 15.45 -10.11 8.03
C ILE A 187 16.50 -10.61 7.06
N THR A 188 16.72 -11.92 7.05
CA THR A 188 17.59 -12.59 6.08
C THR A 188 16.74 -13.52 5.22
N PHE A 189 16.70 -13.24 3.92
CA PHE A 189 16.19 -14.17 2.91
C PHE A 189 17.35 -15.05 2.48
N ASP A 190 17.28 -16.31 2.89
CA ASP A 190 18.26 -17.34 2.57
C ASP A 190 17.95 -17.95 1.20
N LEU A 191 18.76 -17.57 0.20
CA LEU A 191 18.63 -18.00 -1.19
C LEU A 191 19.18 -19.41 -1.41
N SER A 192 19.96 -19.96 -0.47
CA SER A 192 20.47 -21.33 -0.57
C SER A 192 19.37 -22.39 -0.57
N LYS A 193 18.18 -22.01 -0.08
CA LYS A 193 16.97 -22.85 -0.04
C LYS A 193 16.19 -22.84 -1.35
N VAL A 194 16.64 -22.07 -2.34
CA VAL A 194 16.04 -21.98 -3.66
C VAL A 194 16.92 -22.77 -4.63
N GLU A 195 16.32 -23.40 -5.64
CA GLU A 195 17.07 -24.14 -6.66
C GLU A 195 18.13 -23.25 -7.32
N GLN A 196 19.30 -23.80 -7.59
CA GLN A 196 20.40 -23.09 -8.24
C GLN A 196 19.93 -22.46 -9.56
N ASN A 197 20.27 -21.18 -9.77
CA ASN A 197 19.84 -20.31 -10.90
C ASN A 197 18.39 -19.78 -10.87
N THR A 198 17.61 -20.02 -9.82
CA THR A 198 16.27 -19.42 -9.73
C THR A 198 16.36 -17.91 -9.58
N ARG A 199 15.63 -17.16 -10.42
CA ARG A 199 15.58 -15.70 -10.28
C ARG A 199 14.50 -15.29 -9.29
N CYS A 200 14.86 -14.42 -8.35
CA CYS A 200 13.92 -13.78 -7.44
C CYS A 200 13.63 -12.34 -7.91
N SER A 201 12.35 -12.00 -8.03
CA SER A 201 11.91 -10.78 -8.72
C SER A 201 11.39 -9.73 -7.77
N LYS A 202 10.72 -10.13 -6.68
CA LYS A 202 9.97 -9.18 -5.85
C LYS A 202 9.96 -9.58 -4.40
N MET A 203 10.41 -8.67 -3.55
CA MET A 203 10.36 -8.78 -2.11
C MET A 203 9.16 -8.01 -1.58
N CYS A 204 8.36 -8.63 -0.73
CA CYS A 204 7.23 -8.04 -0.05
C CYS A 204 7.40 -8.16 1.47
N ILE A 205 7.13 -7.07 2.17
CA ILE A 205 7.12 -7.01 3.64
C ILE A 205 5.73 -6.56 4.04
N TYR A 206 4.98 -7.46 4.68
CA TYR A 206 3.63 -7.20 5.15
C TYR A 206 3.65 -6.82 6.64
N PRO A 207 3.38 -5.55 6.99
CA PRO A 207 3.36 -5.12 8.37
C PRO A 207 1.97 -5.31 9.00
N PHE A 208 1.95 -5.74 10.24
CA PHE A 208 0.76 -5.91 11.07
C PHE A 208 0.96 -5.17 12.38
N ILE A 209 -0.04 -4.41 12.81
CA ILE A 209 -0.07 -3.75 14.11
C ILE A 209 -0.92 -4.57 15.06
N ARG A 210 -0.35 -4.96 16.19
CA ARG A 210 -1.07 -5.57 17.31
C ARG A 210 -1.17 -4.57 18.44
N ALA A 211 -2.39 -4.26 18.85
CA ALA A 211 -2.68 -3.30 19.90
C ALA A 211 -3.80 -3.84 20.80
N ARG A 212 -3.64 -3.67 22.11
CA ARG A 212 -4.72 -3.99 23.06
C ARG A 212 -5.63 -2.78 23.18
N ILE A 213 -6.78 -2.85 22.52
CA ILE A 213 -7.78 -1.80 22.55
C ILE A 213 -8.60 -1.92 23.85
N SER A 214 -9.05 -0.78 24.37
CA SER A 214 -9.89 -0.67 25.56
C SER A 214 -11.13 -1.56 25.40
N GLY A 215 -11.27 -2.55 26.29
CA GLY A 215 -12.14 -3.72 26.08
C GLY A 215 -11.38 -5.05 26.23
N GLY A 216 -10.05 -5.02 26.30
CA GLY A 216 -9.19 -6.13 26.72
C GLY A 216 -8.78 -7.08 25.58
N ALA A 217 -9.49 -7.05 24.45
CA ALA A 217 -9.16 -7.78 23.25
C ALA A 217 -7.89 -7.21 22.59
N GLU A 218 -7.00 -8.10 22.16
CA GLU A 218 -5.88 -7.74 21.32
C GLU A 218 -6.34 -7.72 19.87
N GLU A 219 -6.30 -6.54 19.25
CA GLU A 219 -6.66 -6.34 17.87
C GLU A 219 -5.43 -6.40 16.99
N THR A 220 -5.59 -6.97 15.79
CA THR A 220 -4.57 -6.97 14.74
C THR A 220 -5.07 -6.22 13.52
N PHE A 221 -4.24 -5.31 13.01
CA PHE A 221 -4.53 -4.49 11.83
C PHE A 221 -3.44 -4.70 10.79
N LYS A 222 -3.83 -4.99 9.55
CA LYS A 222 -2.90 -5.05 8.43
C LYS A 222 -2.56 -3.62 8.00
N GLY A 223 -1.27 -3.29 7.98
CA GLY A 223 -0.77 -2.06 7.39
C GLY A 223 -0.48 -2.23 5.90
N ARG A 224 -0.14 -1.12 5.25
CA ARG A 224 0.27 -1.13 3.84
C ARG A 224 1.58 -1.90 3.67
N GLU A 225 1.58 -2.92 2.82
CA GLU A 225 2.80 -3.64 2.48
C GLU A 225 3.78 -2.79 1.68
N TRP A 226 5.07 -3.03 1.91
CA TRP A 226 6.11 -2.59 0.99
C TRP A 226 6.45 -3.76 0.07
N CYS A 227 6.40 -3.55 -1.24
CA CYS A 227 6.73 -4.58 -2.22
C CYS A 227 7.56 -3.99 -3.36
N GLY A 228 8.72 -4.57 -3.66
CA GLY A 228 9.59 -4.11 -4.73
C GLY A 228 10.80 -5.03 -4.96
N THR A 229 11.59 -4.69 -5.97
CA THR A 229 12.90 -5.31 -6.24
C THR A 229 13.93 -4.87 -5.20
N VAL A 230 15.08 -5.56 -5.14
CA VAL A 230 16.23 -5.14 -4.31
C VAL A 230 16.69 -3.73 -4.70
N ALA A 231 16.71 -3.39 -5.99
CA ALA A 231 17.07 -2.06 -6.47
C ALA A 231 16.07 -0.97 -6.01
N GLU A 232 14.77 -1.26 -6.07
CA GLU A 232 13.73 -0.36 -5.54
C GLU A 232 13.85 -0.21 -4.02
N ALA A 233 14.28 -1.26 -3.31
CA ALA A 233 14.56 -1.22 -1.88
C ALA A 233 15.70 -0.24 -1.55
N HIS A 234 16.80 -0.28 -2.31
CA HIS A 234 17.90 0.68 -2.19
C HIS A 234 17.43 2.12 -2.44
N ASN A 235 16.62 2.34 -3.47
CA ASN A 235 16.07 3.67 -3.77
C ASN A 235 15.12 4.17 -2.65
N ALA A 236 14.36 3.27 -2.03
CA ALA A 236 13.47 3.61 -0.93
C ALA A 236 14.25 4.05 0.34
N ILE A 237 15.47 3.54 0.56
CA ILE A 237 16.32 3.89 1.71
C ILE A 237 16.95 5.28 1.52
N ILE A 238 17.42 5.58 0.30
CA ILE A 238 18.16 6.82 -0.01
C ILE A 238 17.22 8.05 0.01
N GLY A 239 15.90 7.82 0.04
CA GLY A 239 14.89 8.85 -0.14
C GLY A 239 14.89 9.34 -1.60
N PRO A 240 13.90 10.17 -2.00
CA PRO A 240 13.94 10.81 -3.30
C PRO A 240 15.16 11.74 -3.34
N SER A 241 16.26 11.29 -3.94
CA SER A 241 17.29 12.20 -4.43
C SER A 241 16.60 13.17 -5.35
N SER A 242 16.72 14.48 -5.07
CA SER A 242 16.22 15.59 -5.86
C SER A 242 16.14 15.24 -7.34
N SER A 243 14.93 15.26 -7.85
CA SER A 243 14.48 14.92 -9.19
C SER A 243 15.50 15.28 -10.28
N THR A 244 16.21 14.29 -10.81
CA THR A 244 16.64 14.38 -12.21
C THR A 244 15.37 14.25 -13.02
N SER A 245 14.74 15.40 -13.30
CA SER A 245 13.43 15.46 -13.93
C SER A 245 13.47 14.71 -15.26
N TYR A 246 12.70 13.62 -15.38
CA TYR A 246 12.47 12.94 -16.65
C TYR A 246 11.98 13.90 -17.74
N ILE A 247 11.38 15.05 -17.35
CA ILE A 247 11.01 16.14 -18.24
C ILE A 247 12.26 16.80 -18.86
N ALA A 248 13.34 16.99 -18.10
CA ALA A 248 14.59 17.55 -18.62
C ALA A 248 15.27 16.60 -19.63
N LEU A 249 15.24 15.29 -19.36
CA LEU A 249 15.76 14.27 -20.29
C LEU A 249 14.90 14.22 -21.58
N CYS A 250 13.57 14.27 -21.45
CA CYS A 250 12.66 14.32 -22.60
C CYS A 250 12.82 15.62 -23.41
N MET A 251 12.95 16.78 -22.76
CA MET A 251 13.17 18.07 -23.44
C MET A 251 14.50 18.07 -24.19
N PHE A 252 15.55 17.50 -23.60
CA PHE A 252 16.85 17.37 -24.28
C PHE A 252 16.75 16.47 -25.52
N THR A 253 16.07 15.32 -25.42
CA THR A 253 15.87 14.44 -26.59
C THR A 253 14.99 15.05 -27.68
N MET A 254 13.97 15.83 -27.30
CA MET A 254 13.12 16.57 -28.23
C MET A 254 13.92 17.65 -28.98
N ILE A 255 14.70 18.46 -28.27
CA ILE A 255 15.54 19.50 -28.86
C ILE A 255 16.56 18.86 -29.81
N LEU A 256 17.22 17.78 -29.40
CA LEU A 256 18.19 17.07 -30.25
C LEU A 256 17.52 16.51 -31.52
N SER A 257 16.32 15.96 -31.42
CA SER A 257 15.58 15.44 -32.57
C SER A 257 15.14 16.53 -33.56
N ILE A 258 14.82 17.74 -33.06
CA ILE A 258 14.47 18.89 -33.89
C ILE A 258 15.72 19.45 -34.58
N VAL A 259 16.85 19.53 -33.88
CA VAL A 259 18.12 19.99 -34.46
C VAL A 259 18.61 19.04 -35.55
N ILE A 260 18.51 17.72 -35.34
CA ILE A 260 18.86 16.72 -36.37
C ILE A 260 17.91 16.78 -37.57
N ALA A 261 16.64 17.17 -37.38
CA ALA A 261 15.69 17.32 -38.49
C ALA A 261 15.84 18.62 -39.29
N LEU A 262 16.58 19.61 -38.76
CA LEU A 262 16.84 20.92 -39.38
C LEU A 262 18.22 21.03 -40.04
N LEU A 263 19.11 20.06 -39.81
CA LEU A 263 20.38 19.85 -40.51
C LEU A 263 20.19 18.91 -41.70
#